data_AF-A0A520BQA1-F1
#
_entry.id   AF-A0A520BQA1-F1
#
_cell.length_a   1.000
_cell.length_b   1.000
_cell.length_c   1.000
_cell.angle_alpha   90.00
_cell.angle_beta   90.00
_cell.angle_gamma   90.00
#
_symmetry.space_group_name_H-M   'P 1'
#
loop_
_entity.id
_entity.type
_entity.pdbx_description
1 polymer ?
#
loop_
_entity_poly.entity_id
_entity_poly.type
_entity_poly.pdbx_seq_one_letter_code
_entity_poly.pdbx_strand_id
1 'polypeptide(L)'
;MEKASSYDSDKLIAASERDGWMLGYIGIPWLGPWPKRNGDLFVVDSAGWQAGIAWEDSGPEILQISGPTPGRWGVFQLRFPFPVMSEADLVRNFHAVLSSLKVQRAAVDVGRE
;
A
#
# COMPACT_ATOMS: atom_id res chain seq x y z
N MET A 1 -6.66 -22.90 -6.03
CA MET A 1 -5.33 -22.38 -6.40
C MET A 1 -5.00 -21.32 -5.36
N GLU A 2 -4.15 -21.63 -4.38
CA GLU A 2 -3.72 -20.63 -3.39
C GLU A 2 -3.08 -19.47 -4.14
N LYS A 3 -3.54 -18.24 -3.90
CA LYS A 3 -2.90 -17.06 -4.48
C LYS A 3 -1.51 -16.95 -3.86
N ALA A 4 -0.48 -16.94 -4.70
CA ALA A 4 0.89 -16.74 -4.23
C ALA A 4 0.98 -15.38 -3.52
N SER A 5 1.23 -15.40 -2.20
CA SER A 5 1.42 -14.18 -1.42
C SER A 5 2.81 -13.62 -1.68
N SER A 6 2.89 -12.35 -2.12
CA SER A 6 4.18 -11.66 -2.29
C SER A 6 4.67 -11.03 -0.99
N TYR A 7 3.75 -10.79 -0.05
CA TYR A 7 4.01 -10.15 1.24
C TYR A 7 3.43 -10.98 2.39
N ASP A 8 3.95 -10.75 3.59
CA ASP A 8 3.57 -11.46 4.81
C ASP A 8 2.25 -10.89 5.36
N SER A 9 1.15 -11.63 5.22
CA SER A 9 -0.18 -11.24 5.69
C SER A 9 -0.28 -11.13 7.22
N ASP A 10 0.64 -11.72 7.99
CA ASP A 10 0.66 -11.57 9.45
C ASP A 10 1.09 -10.15 9.86
N LYS A 11 1.63 -9.36 8.93
CA LYS A 11 2.05 -7.97 9.13
C LYS A 11 1.00 -6.94 8.72
N LEU A 12 -0.25 -7.37 8.52
CA LEU A 12 -1.36 -6.45 8.26
C LEU A 12 -1.67 -5.60 9.50
N ILE A 13 -1.90 -4.31 9.26
CA ILE A 13 -2.33 -3.35 10.27
C ILE A 13 -3.85 -3.44 10.34
N ALA A 14 -4.41 -4.14 11.33
CA ALA A 14 -5.85 -4.38 11.42
C ALA A 14 -6.68 -3.08 11.41
N ALA A 15 -6.18 -2.02 12.06
CA ALA A 15 -6.84 -0.71 12.10
C ALA A 15 -6.91 0.00 10.73
N SER A 16 -6.16 -0.46 9.73
CA SER A 16 -6.17 0.10 8.39
C SER A 16 -7.35 -0.34 7.53
N GLU A 17 -8.13 -1.34 7.97
CA GLU A 17 -9.23 -1.88 7.18
C GLU A 17 -10.19 -0.78 6.72
N ARG A 18 -10.44 -0.76 5.41
CA ARG A 18 -11.47 0.07 4.78
C ARG A 18 -11.93 -0.56 3.47
N ASP A 19 -13.21 -0.89 3.39
CA ASP A 19 -13.86 -1.49 2.22
C ASP A 19 -13.20 -2.81 1.77
N GLY A 20 -12.70 -3.60 2.72
CA GLY A 20 -11.96 -4.85 2.46
C GLY A 20 -10.51 -4.63 2.02
N TRP A 21 -10.02 -3.39 2.00
CA TRP A 21 -8.62 -3.08 1.74
C TRP A 21 -7.84 -2.94 3.05
N MET A 22 -6.62 -3.46 3.08
CA MET A 22 -5.76 -3.41 4.26
C MET A 22 -4.32 -3.05 3.89
N LEU A 23 -3.66 -2.30 4.77
CA LEU A 23 -2.25 -1.94 4.71
C LEU A 23 -1.43 -2.92 5.57
N GLY A 24 -0.18 -3.20 5.19
CA GLY A 24 0.77 -3.96 6.00
C GLY A 24 2.22 -3.53 5.80
N TYR A 25 3.10 -4.01 6.67
CA TYR A 25 4.53 -3.69 6.65
C TYR A 25 5.33 -4.65 5.76
N ILE A 26 6.19 -4.13 4.87
CA ILE A 26 7.17 -4.95 4.13
C ILE A 26 8.38 -5.34 5.02
N GLY A 27 8.61 -4.61 6.13
CA GLY A 27 9.75 -4.79 7.02
C GLY A 27 9.38 -4.82 8.51
N ILE A 28 10.26 -4.27 9.34
CA ILE A 28 10.03 -4.03 10.77
C ILE A 28 9.55 -2.58 10.92
N PRO A 29 8.52 -2.31 11.75
CA PRO A 29 8.08 -0.94 12.05
C PRO A 29 9.24 -0.06 12.52
N TRP A 30 9.29 1.19 12.04
CA TRP A 30 10.44 2.07 12.31
C TRP A 30 10.55 2.42 13.80
N LEU A 31 11.75 2.28 14.37
CA LEU A 31 12.07 2.77 15.70
C LEU A 31 12.24 4.31 15.67
N GLY A 32 11.71 4.99 16.68
CA GLY A 32 12.09 6.36 17.04
C GLY A 32 11.09 7.49 16.68
N PRO A 33 11.06 8.57 17.47
CA PRO A 33 10.11 9.67 17.33
C PRO A 33 10.61 10.77 16.39
N TRP A 34 10.37 10.69 15.08
CA TRP A 34 10.61 11.78 14.12
C TRP A 34 9.72 11.60 12.90
N PRO A 35 9.29 12.67 12.20
CA PRO A 35 8.49 12.49 10.99
C PRO A 35 9.30 11.70 9.98
N LYS A 36 8.76 10.53 9.62
CA LYS A 36 9.31 9.73 8.54
C LYS A 36 9.00 10.47 7.24
N ARG A 37 9.99 10.52 6.34
CA ARG A 37 9.82 11.16 5.02
C ARG A 37 9.43 10.17 3.94
N ASN A 38 9.70 8.89 4.17
CA ASN A 38 9.37 7.82 3.25
C ASN A 38 9.31 6.46 3.98
N GLY A 39 8.85 5.44 3.26
CA GLY A 39 8.87 4.07 3.74
C GLY A 39 8.20 3.07 2.81
N ASP A 40 8.44 1.78 3.07
CA ASP A 40 7.91 0.67 2.29
C ASP A 40 6.80 -0.07 3.04
N LEU A 41 5.66 -0.24 2.37
CA LEU A 41 4.44 -0.89 2.85
C LEU A 41 3.90 -1.79 1.74
N PHE A 42 2.93 -2.63 2.07
CA PHE A 42 2.13 -3.30 1.06
C PHE A 42 0.65 -3.07 1.34
N VAL A 43 -0.15 -3.26 0.30
CA VAL A 43 -1.62 -3.20 0.39
C VAL A 43 -2.20 -4.51 -0.13
N VAL A 44 -3.30 -4.93 0.49
CA VAL A 44 -4.14 -6.05 0.06
C VAL A 44 -5.50 -5.50 -0.30
N ASP A 45 -6.00 -5.82 -1.50
CA ASP A 45 -7.34 -5.45 -1.93
C ASP A 45 -8.41 -6.39 -1.34
N SER A 46 -9.68 -6.05 -1.56
CA SER A 46 -10.82 -6.86 -1.11
C SER A 46 -10.91 -8.27 -1.72
N ALA A 47 -10.17 -8.53 -2.80
CA ALA A 47 -10.06 -9.84 -3.42
C ALA A 47 -8.80 -10.60 -2.94
N GLY A 48 -7.99 -10.05 -2.03
CA GLY A 48 -6.76 -10.66 -1.54
C GLY A 48 -5.54 -10.51 -2.46
N TRP A 49 -5.61 -9.66 -3.48
CA TRP A 49 -4.46 -9.33 -4.32
C TRP A 49 -3.62 -8.22 -3.71
N GLN A 50 -2.30 -8.32 -3.88
CA GLN A 50 -1.36 -7.45 -3.19
C GLN A 50 -0.65 -6.46 -4.12
N ALA A 51 -0.22 -5.32 -3.60
CA ALA A 51 0.74 -4.44 -4.26
C ALA A 51 1.75 -3.87 -3.26
N GLY A 52 2.94 -3.58 -3.74
CA GLY A 52 3.95 -2.84 -2.99
C GLY A 52 3.67 -1.33 -3.03
N ILE A 53 3.93 -0.66 -1.92
CA ILE A 53 3.81 0.78 -1.76
C ILE A 53 5.16 1.31 -1.24
N ALA A 54 5.76 2.22 -1.98
CA ALA A 54 6.80 3.12 -1.48
C ALA A 54 6.12 4.48 -1.24
N TRP A 55 5.92 4.88 0.00
CA TRP A 55 5.31 6.19 0.27
C TRP A 55 6.39 7.24 0.53
N GLU A 56 6.11 8.49 0.17
CA GLU A 56 6.98 9.66 0.36
C GLU A 56 6.17 10.88 0.82
N ASP A 57 6.80 11.83 1.51
CA ASP A 57 6.20 13.12 1.92
C ASP A 57 6.10 14.15 0.79
N SER A 58 6.72 13.86 -0.35
CA SER A 58 6.88 14.75 -1.50
C SER A 58 6.86 13.95 -2.81
N GLY A 59 6.87 14.64 -3.96
CA GLY A 59 6.80 13.99 -5.28
C GLY A 59 5.38 13.89 -5.86
N PRO A 60 5.18 13.04 -6.91
CA PRO A 60 3.88 12.87 -7.55
C PRO A 60 2.89 12.16 -6.62
N GLU A 61 1.58 12.38 -6.82
CA GLU A 61 0.53 11.77 -6.01
C GLU A 61 0.57 10.25 -6.06
N ILE A 62 0.76 9.70 -7.25
CA ILE A 62 0.93 8.28 -7.50
C ILE A 62 1.80 8.08 -8.73
N LEU A 63 2.73 7.14 -8.65
CA LEU A 63 3.58 6.73 -9.76
C LEU A 63 3.74 5.21 -9.74
N GLN A 64 3.49 4.55 -10.86
CA GLN A 64 3.77 3.13 -10.98
C GLN A 64 5.28 2.92 -11.18
N ILE A 65 5.93 2.30 -10.19
CA ILE A 65 7.35 1.91 -10.26
C ILE A 65 7.51 0.64 -11.09
N SER A 66 6.63 -0.35 -10.84
CA SER A 66 6.64 -1.65 -11.51
C SER A 66 5.22 -2.12 -11.78
N GLY A 67 5.00 -2.72 -12.97
CA GLY A 67 3.71 -3.26 -13.35
C GLY A 67 3.33 -4.57 -12.66
N PRO A 68 2.18 -5.15 -13.02
CA PRO A 68 1.70 -6.40 -12.45
C PRO A 68 2.70 -7.55 -12.68
N THR A 69 2.90 -8.37 -11.65
CA THR A 69 3.66 -9.63 -11.71
C THR A 69 2.81 -10.77 -11.14
N PRO A 70 3.21 -12.05 -11.30
CA PRO A 70 2.57 -13.12 -10.54
C PRO A 70 2.60 -12.79 -9.04
N GLY A 71 1.44 -12.81 -8.39
CA GLY A 71 1.29 -12.53 -6.95
C GLY A 71 1.08 -11.06 -6.54
N ARG A 72 1.30 -10.08 -7.43
CA ARG A 72 1.00 -8.65 -7.14
C ARG A 72 0.54 -7.85 -8.36
N TRP A 73 -0.32 -6.87 -8.14
CA TRP A 73 -0.84 -6.02 -9.22
C TRP A 73 0.04 -4.77 -9.49
N GLY A 74 1.14 -4.61 -8.76
CA GLY A 74 2.17 -3.63 -9.08
C GLY A 74 3.00 -3.22 -7.86
N VAL A 75 3.91 -2.28 -8.08
CA VAL A 75 4.60 -1.51 -7.04
C VAL A 75 4.43 -0.04 -7.37
N PHE A 76 3.95 0.74 -6.40
CA PHE A 76 3.59 2.14 -6.59
C PHE A 76 4.34 3.02 -5.61
N GLN A 77 4.85 4.15 -6.10
CA GLN A 77 5.18 5.28 -5.26
C GLN A 77 3.91 6.07 -4.97
N LEU A 78 3.69 6.46 -3.72
CA LEU A 78 2.56 7.29 -3.29
C LEU A 78 3.06 8.50 -2.52
N ARG A 79 2.45 9.66 -2.74
CA ARG A 79 2.63 10.79 -1.84
C ARG A 79 1.64 10.72 -0.70
N PHE A 80 2.13 10.68 0.53
CA PHE A 80 1.31 10.77 1.72
C PHE A 80 1.02 12.24 2.06
N PRO A 81 -0.27 12.63 2.14
CA PRO A 81 -0.63 14.03 2.38
C PRO A 81 -0.42 14.50 3.83
N PHE A 82 -0.21 13.60 4.79
CA PHE A 82 -0.02 13.93 6.20
C PHE A 82 1.32 13.40 6.72
N PRO A 83 1.99 14.12 7.64
CA PRO A 83 3.21 13.63 8.30
C PRO A 83 2.99 12.28 8.97
N VAL A 84 4.00 11.41 8.92
CA VAL A 84 3.97 10.09 9.55
C VAL A 84 4.84 10.10 10.81
N MET A 85 4.20 10.09 11.98
CA MET A 85 4.86 9.99 13.29
C MET A 85 4.58 8.66 13.98
N SER A 86 3.50 7.98 13.59
CA SER A 86 2.95 6.80 14.23
C SER A 86 2.26 5.88 13.22
N GLU A 87 1.90 4.67 13.67
CA GLU A 87 1.07 3.75 12.87
C GLU A 87 -0.31 4.34 12.54
N ALA A 88 -0.92 5.09 13.47
CA ALA A 88 -2.19 5.76 13.23
C ALA A 88 -2.10 6.76 12.05
N ASP A 89 -0.94 7.40 11.87
CA ASP A 89 -0.72 8.30 10.73
C ASP A 89 -0.58 7.52 9.42
N LEU A 90 0.00 6.31 9.44
CA LEU A 90 0.02 5.42 8.27
C LEU A 90 -1.39 5.04 7.85
N VAL A 91 -2.23 4.65 8.82
CA VAL A 91 -3.64 4.32 8.60
C VAL A 91 -4.38 5.51 8.00
N ARG A 92 -4.22 6.69 8.59
CA ARG A 92 -4.85 7.93 8.10
C ARG A 92 -4.41 8.26 6.67
N ASN A 93 -3.13 8.17 6.37
CA ASN A 93 -2.60 8.43 5.03
C ASN A 93 -3.10 7.39 4.03
N PHE A 94 -3.08 6.11 4.39
CA PHE A 94 -3.61 5.02 3.57
C PHE A 94 -5.06 5.28 3.18
N HIS A 95 -5.89 5.64 4.15
CA HIS A 95 -7.29 6.00 3.92
C HIS A 95 -7.46 7.20 2.99
N ALA A 96 -6.55 8.16 3.03
CA ALA A 96 -6.57 9.35 2.17
C ALA A 96 -6.18 9.05 0.72
N VAL A 97 -5.29 8.08 0.49
CA VAL A 97 -4.81 7.70 -0.85
C VAL A 97 -5.51 6.45 -1.43
N LEU A 98 -6.42 5.84 -0.67
CA LEU A 98 -7.07 4.58 -1.05
C LEU A 98 -7.84 4.67 -2.38
N SER A 99 -8.48 5.80 -2.67
CA SER A 99 -9.18 6.01 -3.95
C SER A 99 -8.22 5.89 -5.14
N SER A 100 -7.03 6.49 -5.03
CA SER A 100 -5.98 6.39 -6.07
C SER A 100 -5.53 4.96 -6.29
N LEU A 101 -5.35 4.18 -5.21
CA LEU A 101 -5.00 2.75 -5.30
C LEU A 101 -6.10 1.92 -5.96
N LYS A 102 -7.38 2.19 -5.64
CA LYS A 102 -8.53 1.52 -6.27
C LYS A 102 -8.56 1.76 -7.79
N VAL A 103 -8.24 2.98 -8.23
CA VAL A 103 -8.14 3.30 -9.67
C VAL A 103 -7.04 2.47 -10.35
N GLN A 104 -5.86 2.36 -9.75
CA GLN A 104 -4.78 1.53 -10.30
C GLN A 104 -5.17 0.06 -10.38
N ARG A 105 -5.83 -0.47 -9.33
CA ARG A 105 -6.25 -1.86 -9.30
C ARG A 105 -7.28 -2.18 -10.38
N ALA A 106 -8.25 -1.29 -10.59
CA ALA A 106 -9.25 -1.43 -11.64
C ALA A 106 -8.63 -1.42 -13.04
N ALA A 107 -7.62 -0.56 -13.28
CA ALA A 107 -6.90 -0.53 -14.55
C ALA A 107 -6.18 -1.85 -14.87
N VAL A 108 -5.69 -2.57 -13.85
CA VAL A 108 -5.07 -3.88 -14.01
C VAL A 108 -6.10 -4.99 -14.28
N ASP A 109 -7.31 -4.89 -13.73
CA ASP A 109 -8.37 -5.87 -13.99
C ASP A 109 -8.89 -5.78 -15.43
N VAL A 110 -9.08 -4.57 -15.97
CA VAL A 110 -9.52 -4.36 -17.36
C VAL A 110 -8.50 -4.89 -18.38
N GLY A 111 -7.21 -4.89 -18.05
CA GLY A 111 -6.14 -5.42 -18.91
C GLY A 111 -5.97 -6.94 -18.87
N ARG A 112 -6.78 -7.67 -18.09
CA ARG A 112 -6.70 -9.13 -17.93
C ARG A 112 -7.89 -9.88 -18.56
N GLU A 113 -8.82 -9.17 -19.20
CA GLU A 113 -9.93 -9.75 -19.98
C GLU A 113 -9.53 -10.12 -21.42
#